data_AF-A0A3C0SWJ6-F1
#
_entry.id   AF-A0A3C0SWJ6-F1
#
_cell.length_a   1.000
_cell.length_b   1.000
_cell.length_c   1.000
_cell.angle_alpha   90.00
_cell.angle_beta   90.00
_cell.angle_gamma   90.00
#
_symmetry.space_group_name_H-M   'P 1'
#
loop_
_entity.id
_entity.type
_entity.pdbx_description
1 polymer ?
#
loop_
_entity_poly.entity_id
_entity_poly.type
_entity_poly.pdbx_seq_one_letter_code
_entity_poly.pdbx_strand_id
1 'polypeptide(L)'
;MFINLGIISAALLLATYIRTKVNFFQRFLIPNSLLAGFILLPLYNFVFPHLGLSTVDLGEMAYHLLGLSFVALSLKALPRAKPGKGRIFGTTLSVLFQFGVQGFLGLILTFVFIKTIRPDLFHSFGYLLPLGFSQGPGQAYSIGESWRSFGVEGAGSIGLTFAALGFILCSFGGIFIINVGLKKNWIPDEQVAFLKNKDSKPGIHPKGAKLKAGSFLTTETEAIDTLTLNAGLVLLGYFASFLVLKGLDFLLSFIGPTGERLADTFWGLSFIFAALMGLLLRQILKATDNQHIVDNMTMNRLTGIFVDLMVASAIAAISIVVIKNYW
;
A
#
# COMPACT_ATOMS: atom_id res chain seq x y z
N MET A 1 14.92 7.66 10.04
CA MET A 1 13.44 7.49 9.97
C MET A 1 12.66 8.81 10.14
N PHE A 2 12.66 9.47 11.30
CA PHE A 2 11.78 10.65 11.52
C PHE A 2 12.06 11.84 10.57
N ILE A 3 13.31 12.07 10.18
CA ILE A 3 13.66 13.08 9.17
C ILE A 3 12.99 12.77 7.83
N ASN A 4 13.11 11.54 7.33
CA ASN A 4 12.43 11.10 6.11
C ASN A 4 10.91 11.22 6.22
N LEU A 5 10.34 10.89 7.38
CA LEU A 5 8.92 11.09 7.70
C LEU A 5 8.50 12.56 7.59
N GLY A 6 9.32 13.48 8.09
CA GLY A 6 9.12 14.93 7.95
C GLY A 6 9.17 15.39 6.49
N ILE A 7 10.13 14.90 5.70
CA ILE A 7 10.28 15.20 4.27
C ILE A 7 9.06 14.68 3.49
N ILE A 8 8.63 13.44 3.74
CA ILE A 8 7.43 12.84 3.15
C ILE A 8 6.20 13.66 3.52
N SER A 9 6.06 14.05 4.79
CA SER A 9 4.94 14.87 5.25
C SER A 9 4.91 16.24 4.56
N ALA A 10 6.06 16.89 4.40
CA ALA A 10 6.17 18.15 3.67
C ALA A 10 5.74 17.98 2.19
N ALA A 11 6.17 16.89 1.54
CA ALA A 11 5.76 16.57 0.17
C ALA A 11 4.27 16.26 0.06
N LEU A 12 3.66 15.58 1.04
CA LEU A 12 2.22 15.32 1.09
C LEU A 12 1.41 16.61 1.23
N LEU A 13 1.85 17.54 2.09
CA LEU A 13 1.24 18.85 2.24
C LEU A 13 1.36 19.68 0.96
N LEU A 14 2.54 19.68 0.33
CA LEU A 14 2.77 20.34 -0.96
C LEU A 14 1.92 19.73 -2.08
N ALA A 15 1.87 18.40 -2.19
CA ALA A 15 1.04 17.70 -3.16
C ALA A 15 -0.45 18.02 -2.98
N THR A 16 -0.91 18.09 -1.73
CA THR A 16 -2.27 18.51 -1.39
C THR A 16 -2.55 19.93 -1.86
N TYR A 17 -1.64 20.87 -1.59
CA TYR A 17 -1.74 22.25 -2.07
C TYR A 17 -1.76 22.32 -3.60
N ILE A 18 -0.83 21.66 -4.29
CA ILE A 18 -0.74 21.62 -5.77
C ILE A 18 -2.05 21.10 -6.36
N ARG A 19 -2.59 20.01 -5.81
CA ARG A 19 -3.85 19.44 -6.30
C ARG A 19 -5.01 20.43 -6.19
N THR A 20 -5.06 21.29 -5.18
CA THR A 20 -6.11 22.32 -5.08
C THR A 20 -6.05 23.38 -6.18
N LYS A 21 -4.87 23.61 -6.77
CA LYS A 21 -4.63 24.64 -7.79
C LYS A 21 -4.59 24.10 -9.21
N VAL A 22 -4.18 22.85 -9.38
CA VAL A 22 -3.90 22.26 -10.69
C VAL A 22 -4.98 21.25 -11.08
N ASN A 23 -5.81 21.65 -12.05
CA ASN A 23 -6.93 20.86 -12.55
C ASN A 23 -6.54 19.50 -13.15
N PHE A 24 -5.29 19.36 -13.63
CA PHE A 24 -4.79 18.10 -14.17
C PHE A 24 -4.89 16.96 -13.15
N PHE A 25 -4.36 17.15 -11.94
CA PHE A 25 -4.38 16.12 -10.89
C PHE A 25 -5.79 15.81 -10.41
N GLN A 26 -6.69 16.82 -10.41
CA GLN A 26 -8.10 16.64 -10.08
C GLN A 26 -8.85 15.84 -11.15
N ARG A 27 -8.60 16.14 -12.43
CA ARG A 27 -9.25 15.48 -13.58
C ARG A 27 -8.86 14.01 -13.67
N PHE A 28 -7.60 13.69 -13.39
CA PHE A 28 -7.10 12.32 -13.41
C PHE A 28 -7.24 11.58 -12.07
N LEU A 29 -7.89 12.20 -11.07
CA LEU A 29 -8.08 11.67 -9.72
C LEU A 29 -6.77 11.14 -9.08
N ILE A 30 -5.65 11.78 -9.39
CA ILE A 30 -4.33 11.37 -8.89
C ILE A 30 -4.28 11.54 -7.37
N PRO A 31 -3.96 10.48 -6.59
CA PRO A 31 -3.81 10.59 -5.13
C PRO A 31 -2.67 11.53 -4.73
N ASN A 32 -2.82 12.20 -3.59
CA ASN A 32 -1.81 13.14 -3.10
C ASN A 32 -0.51 12.43 -2.71
N SER A 33 -0.63 11.21 -2.16
CA SER A 33 0.49 10.34 -1.82
C SER A 33 1.33 9.94 -3.03
N LEU A 34 0.68 9.64 -4.16
CA LEU A 34 1.36 9.38 -5.43
C LEU A 34 2.11 10.61 -5.94
N LEU A 35 1.45 11.78 -5.94
CA LEU A 35 2.08 13.05 -6.34
C LEU A 35 3.27 13.40 -5.43
N ALA A 36 3.14 13.22 -4.12
CA ALA A 36 4.22 13.43 -3.17
C ALA A 36 5.41 12.52 -3.46
N GLY A 37 5.16 11.23 -3.72
CA GLY A 37 6.19 10.28 -4.13
C GLY A 37 6.93 10.71 -5.39
N PHE A 38 6.21 11.14 -6.43
CA PHE A 38 6.83 11.64 -7.67
C PHE A 38 7.61 12.95 -7.51
N ILE A 39 7.21 13.82 -6.57
CA ILE A 39 7.99 15.02 -6.22
C ILE A 39 9.31 14.61 -5.56
N LEU A 40 9.27 13.62 -4.66
CA LEU A 40 10.43 13.17 -3.89
C LEU A 40 11.38 12.27 -4.68
N LEU A 41 10.88 11.51 -5.66
CA LEU A 41 11.66 10.58 -6.48
C LEU A 41 12.94 11.24 -7.06
N PRO A 42 12.91 12.37 -7.78
CA PRO A 42 14.13 13.01 -8.27
C PRO A 42 14.99 13.58 -7.14
N LEU A 43 14.39 14.06 -6.04
CA LEU A 43 15.14 14.59 -4.90
C LEU A 43 15.96 13.51 -4.21
N TYR A 44 15.39 12.34 -3.96
CA TYR A 44 16.07 11.20 -3.33
C TYR A 44 17.08 10.50 -4.26
N ASN A 45 16.94 10.65 -5.58
CA ASN A 45 17.91 10.08 -6.52
C ASN A 45 19.08 11.02 -6.85
N PHE A 46 18.87 12.34 -6.82
CA PHE A 46 19.88 13.30 -7.32
C PHE A 46 20.32 14.37 -6.32
N VAL A 47 19.47 14.76 -5.37
CA VAL A 47 19.76 15.90 -4.46
C VAL A 47 20.16 15.40 -3.08
N PHE A 48 19.27 14.68 -2.43
CA PHE A 48 19.40 14.22 -1.05
C PHE A 48 20.47 13.17 -0.76
N PRO A 49 20.99 12.38 -1.73
CA PRO A 49 22.17 11.56 -1.49
C PRO A 49 23.40 12.37 -1.03
N HIS A 50 23.54 13.63 -1.48
CA HIS A 50 24.59 14.53 -1.03
C HIS A 50 24.45 14.94 0.45
N LEU A 51 23.28 14.73 1.04
CA LEU A 51 22.97 14.98 2.45
C LEU A 51 22.97 13.69 3.29
N GLY A 52 23.39 12.56 2.71
CA GLY A 52 23.42 11.27 3.38
C GLY A 52 22.04 10.59 3.51
N LEU A 53 21.03 11.02 2.75
CA LEU A 53 19.71 10.38 2.72
C LEU A 53 19.62 9.40 1.55
N SER A 54 19.11 8.20 1.81
CA SER A 54 19.06 7.10 0.85
C SER A 54 17.63 6.72 0.45
N THR A 55 17.47 6.21 -0.78
CA THR A 55 16.23 5.56 -1.22
C THR A 55 15.94 4.27 -0.46
N VAL A 56 16.98 3.61 0.09
CA VAL A 56 16.85 2.38 0.89
C VAL A 56 16.01 2.64 2.15
N ASP A 57 16.30 3.72 2.86
CA ASP A 57 15.55 4.10 4.07
C ASP A 57 14.06 4.29 3.78
N LEU A 58 13.71 4.80 2.59
CA LEU A 58 12.33 5.01 2.18
C LEU A 58 11.61 3.70 1.83
N GLY A 59 12.35 2.74 1.27
CA GLY A 59 11.88 1.39 1.03
C GLY A 59 11.56 0.67 2.33
N GLU A 60 12.46 0.70 3.31
CA GLU A 60 12.22 0.16 4.65
C GLU A 60 11.01 0.83 5.33
N MET A 61 10.88 2.15 5.19
CA MET A 61 9.67 2.84 5.68
C MET A 61 8.40 2.33 5.00
N ALA A 62 8.41 2.12 3.68
CA ALA A 62 7.28 1.56 2.96
C ALA A 62 6.91 0.16 3.49
N TYR A 63 7.91 -0.67 3.76
CA TYR A 63 7.76 -2.01 4.35
C TYR A 63 7.07 -1.96 5.73
N HIS A 64 7.55 -1.12 6.65
CA HIS A 64 6.97 -1.02 7.99
C HIS A 64 5.56 -0.42 7.98
N LEU A 65 5.35 0.65 7.21
CA LEU A 65 4.05 1.32 7.08
C LEU A 65 3.01 0.40 6.43
N LEU A 66 3.42 -0.46 5.49
CA LEU A 66 2.57 -1.51 4.95
C LEU A 66 2.08 -2.44 6.06
N GLY A 67 2.97 -3.00 6.88
CA GLY A 67 2.60 -3.87 7.99
C GLY A 67 1.62 -3.21 8.97
N LEU A 68 1.89 -1.96 9.37
CA LEU A 68 0.99 -1.18 10.22
C LEU A 68 -0.40 -0.98 9.61
N SER A 69 -0.46 -0.70 8.30
CA SER A 69 -1.73 -0.53 7.58
C SER A 69 -2.57 -1.81 7.59
N PHE A 70 -1.93 -2.97 7.47
CA PHE A 70 -2.58 -4.28 7.48
C PHE A 70 -3.10 -4.65 8.88
N VAL A 71 -2.35 -4.35 9.94
CA VAL A 71 -2.83 -4.55 11.32
C VAL A 71 -4.07 -3.69 11.58
N ALA A 72 -4.00 -2.39 11.25
CA ALA A 72 -5.12 -1.46 11.42
C ALA A 72 -6.35 -1.90 10.61
N LEU A 73 -6.16 -2.36 9.38
CA LEU A 73 -7.23 -2.87 8.53
C LEU A 73 -7.89 -4.12 9.13
N SER A 74 -7.09 -5.06 9.65
CA SER A 74 -7.57 -6.32 10.25
C SER A 74 -8.31 -6.11 11.57
N LEU A 75 -7.90 -5.12 12.36
CA LEU A 75 -8.54 -4.79 13.65
C LEU A 75 -9.96 -4.25 13.50
N LYS A 76 -10.31 -3.69 12.34
CA LYS A 76 -11.66 -3.18 12.08
C LYS A 76 -12.70 -4.28 12.25
N ALA A 77 -13.78 -3.94 12.97
CA ALA A 77 -14.96 -4.78 13.03
C ALA A 77 -15.63 -4.85 11.65
N LEU A 78 -15.93 -6.06 11.19
CA LEU A 78 -16.69 -6.24 9.96
C LEU A 78 -18.15 -5.83 10.20
N PRO A 79 -18.79 -5.09 9.27
CA PRO A 79 -20.24 -4.94 9.31
C PRO A 79 -20.89 -6.32 9.32
N ARG A 80 -22.00 -6.50 10.06
CA ARG A 80 -22.81 -7.72 9.95
C ARG A 80 -23.14 -7.94 8.47
N ALA A 81 -22.66 -9.03 7.90
CA ALA A 81 -22.89 -9.35 6.50
C ALA A 81 -24.41 -9.45 6.27
N LYS A 82 -24.96 -8.57 5.42
CA LYS A 82 -26.29 -8.81 4.87
C LYS A 82 -26.19 -10.03 3.95
N PRO A 83 -27.09 -11.02 4.04
CA PRO A 83 -26.99 -12.24 3.26
C PRO A 83 -27.13 -11.93 1.77
N GLY A 84 -26.01 -11.88 1.05
CA GLY A 84 -25.93 -11.75 -0.41
C GLY A 84 -24.90 -12.74 -0.93
N LYS A 85 -25.30 -14.02 -1.03
CA LYS A 85 -24.41 -15.19 -1.19
C LYS A 85 -23.60 -15.28 -2.50
N GLY A 86 -23.80 -14.40 -3.49
CA GLY A 86 -23.09 -14.47 -4.77
C GLY A 86 -22.05 -13.39 -5.04
N ARG A 87 -22.24 -12.17 -4.50
CA ARG A 87 -21.42 -11.00 -4.90
C ARG A 87 -20.00 -11.05 -4.36
N ILE A 88 -19.82 -11.54 -3.13
CA ILE A 88 -18.50 -11.69 -2.52
C ILE A 88 -17.70 -12.75 -3.29
N PHE A 89 -18.31 -13.90 -3.58
CA PHE A 89 -17.66 -14.97 -4.33
C PHE A 89 -17.24 -14.51 -5.74
N GLY A 90 -18.13 -13.84 -6.47
CA GLY A 90 -17.82 -13.31 -7.80
C GLY A 90 -16.71 -12.25 -7.78
N THR A 91 -16.67 -11.39 -6.76
CA THR A 91 -15.61 -10.37 -6.60
C THR A 91 -14.27 -11.04 -6.29
N THR A 92 -14.24 -11.99 -5.34
CA THR A 92 -13.04 -12.74 -4.99
C THR A 92 -12.50 -13.52 -6.19
N LEU A 93 -13.36 -14.23 -6.92
CA LEU A 93 -12.96 -14.98 -8.11
C LEU A 93 -12.39 -14.06 -9.19
N SER A 94 -13.01 -12.89 -9.41
CA SER A 94 -12.52 -11.90 -10.38
C SER A 94 -11.14 -11.37 -10.02
N VAL A 95 -10.89 -11.07 -8.74
CA VAL A 95 -9.57 -10.62 -8.26
C VAL A 95 -8.51 -11.70 -8.43
N LEU A 96 -8.82 -12.95 -8.06
CA LEU A 96 -7.91 -14.08 -8.23
C LEU A 96 -7.62 -14.36 -9.70
N PHE A 97 -8.65 -14.31 -10.56
CA PHE A 97 -8.50 -14.50 -11.99
C PHE A 97 -7.63 -13.39 -12.62
N GLN A 98 -7.89 -12.13 -12.27
CA GLN A 98 -7.06 -11.00 -12.71
C GLN A 98 -5.60 -11.19 -12.31
N PHE A 99 -5.34 -11.57 -11.05
CA PHE A 99 -3.99 -11.83 -10.55
C PHE A 99 -3.32 -12.97 -11.33
N GLY A 100 -4.05 -14.07 -11.57
CA GLY A 100 -3.58 -15.21 -12.35
C GLY A 100 -3.25 -14.86 -13.80
N VAL A 101 -4.13 -14.11 -14.48
CA VAL A 101 -3.90 -13.67 -15.87
C VAL A 101 -2.70 -12.74 -15.96
N GLN A 102 -2.56 -11.77 -15.06
CA GLN A 102 -1.40 -10.88 -15.04
C GLN A 102 -0.10 -11.65 -14.75
N GLY A 103 -0.11 -12.60 -13.82
CA GLY A 103 1.04 -13.46 -13.56
C GLY A 103 1.42 -14.31 -14.78
N PHE A 104 0.44 -14.96 -15.40
CA PHE A 104 0.66 -15.78 -16.59
C PHE A 104 1.24 -14.97 -17.76
N LEU A 105 0.62 -13.83 -18.09
CA LEU A 105 1.10 -12.94 -19.15
C LEU A 105 2.47 -12.36 -18.82
N GLY A 106 2.69 -11.95 -17.57
CA GLY A 106 3.98 -11.43 -17.11
C GLY A 106 5.10 -12.45 -17.27
N LEU A 107 4.86 -13.72 -16.94
CA LEU A 107 5.83 -14.80 -17.12
C LEU A 107 6.11 -15.08 -18.60
N ILE A 108 5.08 -15.13 -19.45
CA ILE A 108 5.27 -15.29 -20.91
C ILE A 108 6.16 -14.17 -21.46
N LEU A 109 5.87 -12.92 -21.11
CA LEU A 109 6.67 -11.77 -21.54
C LEU A 109 8.11 -11.87 -21.03
N THR A 110 8.30 -12.33 -19.80
CA THR A 110 9.63 -12.56 -19.22
C THR A 110 10.41 -13.59 -20.02
N PHE A 111 9.80 -14.73 -20.38
CA PHE A 111 10.45 -15.73 -21.22
C PHE A 111 10.82 -15.19 -22.61
N VAL A 112 9.94 -14.39 -23.21
CA VAL A 112 10.22 -13.73 -24.50
C VAL A 112 11.42 -12.79 -24.35
N PHE A 113 11.47 -11.96 -23.30
CA PHE A 113 12.60 -11.06 -23.06
C PHE A 113 13.90 -11.78 -22.76
N ILE A 114 13.88 -12.87 -21.99
CA ILE A 114 15.04 -13.72 -21.75
C ILE A 114 15.58 -14.26 -23.08
N LYS A 115 14.69 -14.71 -23.97
CA LYS A 115 15.10 -15.27 -25.27
C LYS A 115 15.59 -14.23 -26.28
N THR A 116 15.17 -12.97 -26.17
CA THR A 116 15.36 -11.97 -27.24
C THR A 116 16.25 -10.79 -26.88
N ILE A 117 16.12 -10.23 -25.67
CA ILE A 117 16.74 -8.95 -25.29
C ILE A 117 17.77 -9.14 -24.16
N ARG A 118 17.41 -9.89 -23.10
CA ARG A 118 18.19 -10.00 -21.86
C ARG A 118 18.21 -11.43 -21.30
N PRO A 119 19.13 -12.28 -21.76
CA PRO A 119 19.25 -13.67 -21.28
C PRO A 119 19.52 -13.81 -19.77
N ASP A 120 20.03 -12.75 -19.14
CA ASP A 120 20.35 -12.66 -17.71
C ASP A 120 19.17 -12.19 -16.83
N LEU A 121 17.99 -11.93 -17.43
CA LEU A 121 16.81 -11.48 -16.68
C LEU A 121 16.30 -12.59 -15.73
N PHE A 122 16.04 -12.23 -14.48
CA PHE A 122 15.56 -13.18 -13.48
C PHE A 122 14.14 -13.69 -13.78
N HIS A 123 13.92 -14.99 -13.59
CA HIS A 123 12.69 -15.67 -14.00
C HIS A 123 11.41 -15.14 -13.31
N SER A 124 11.52 -14.63 -12.08
CA SER A 124 10.38 -14.08 -11.34
C SER A 124 10.01 -12.65 -11.74
N PHE A 125 10.72 -12.02 -12.68
CA PHE A 125 10.45 -10.64 -13.14
C PHE A 125 8.98 -10.44 -13.54
N GLY A 126 8.40 -11.42 -14.24
CA GLY A 126 7.00 -11.39 -14.68
C GLY A 126 5.99 -11.30 -13.54
N TYR A 127 6.31 -11.80 -12.35
CA TYR A 127 5.45 -11.67 -11.17
C TYR A 127 5.40 -10.24 -10.64
N LEU A 128 6.35 -9.37 -10.97
CA LEU A 128 6.28 -7.96 -10.59
C LEU A 128 5.10 -7.24 -11.26
N LEU A 129 4.57 -7.78 -12.36
CA LEU A 129 3.37 -7.25 -13.01
C LEU A 129 2.12 -7.35 -12.10
N PRO A 130 1.65 -8.55 -11.68
CA PRO A 130 0.52 -8.64 -10.75
C PRO A 130 0.81 -8.02 -9.38
N LEU A 131 2.06 -8.07 -8.90
CA LEU A 131 2.42 -7.45 -7.63
C LEU A 131 2.30 -5.92 -7.70
N GLY A 132 2.87 -5.27 -8.70
CA GLY A 132 2.80 -3.82 -8.85
C GLY A 132 1.40 -3.32 -9.22
N PHE A 133 0.74 -3.98 -10.17
CA PHE A 133 -0.52 -3.48 -10.74
C PHE A 133 -1.74 -3.81 -9.88
N SER A 134 -1.72 -4.94 -9.16
CA SER A 134 -2.88 -5.41 -8.40
C SER A 134 -2.71 -5.30 -6.87
N GLN A 135 -1.49 -5.45 -6.33
CA GLN A 135 -1.27 -5.42 -4.87
C GLN A 135 -0.85 -4.04 -4.36
N GLY A 136 -0.03 -3.33 -5.13
CA GLY A 136 0.46 -1.99 -4.80
C GLY A 136 1.94 -1.96 -4.41
N PRO A 137 2.48 -0.76 -4.14
CA PRO A 137 3.92 -0.53 -4.10
C PRO A 137 4.57 -1.15 -2.86
N GLY A 138 3.91 -1.12 -1.69
CA GLY A 138 4.46 -1.74 -0.49
C GLY A 138 4.64 -3.25 -0.61
N GLN A 139 3.62 -3.97 -1.11
CA GLN A 139 3.70 -5.42 -1.31
C GLN A 139 4.71 -5.78 -2.39
N ALA A 140 4.72 -5.05 -3.51
CA ALA A 140 5.68 -5.27 -4.59
C ALA A 140 7.12 -5.05 -4.12
N TYR A 141 7.36 -4.04 -3.29
CA TYR A 141 8.65 -3.81 -2.64
C TYR A 141 9.02 -4.94 -1.67
N SER A 142 8.13 -5.26 -0.73
CA SER A 142 8.38 -6.25 0.33
C SER A 142 8.70 -7.64 -0.23
N ILE A 143 7.95 -8.07 -1.26
CA ILE A 143 8.18 -9.36 -1.94
C ILE A 143 9.41 -9.30 -2.85
N GLY A 144 9.62 -8.19 -3.55
CA GLY A 144 10.80 -8.02 -4.39
C GLY A 144 12.10 -8.03 -3.58
N GLU A 145 12.12 -7.36 -2.42
CA GLU A 145 13.28 -7.31 -1.54
C GLU A 145 13.61 -8.69 -0.96
N SER A 146 12.60 -9.53 -0.71
CA SER A 146 12.85 -10.91 -0.25
C SER A 146 13.50 -11.80 -1.30
N TRP A 147 13.59 -11.37 -2.56
CA TRP A 147 14.33 -12.10 -3.59
C TRP A 147 15.83 -11.83 -3.56
N ARG A 148 16.28 -10.87 -2.74
CA ARG A 148 17.70 -10.60 -2.53
C ARG A 148 18.44 -11.80 -1.92
N SER A 149 17.81 -12.54 -1.01
CA SER A 149 18.37 -13.79 -0.47
C SER A 149 18.51 -14.90 -1.51
N PHE A 150 17.83 -14.77 -2.65
CA PHE A 150 17.96 -15.65 -3.82
C PHE A 150 18.89 -15.07 -4.90
N GLY A 151 19.64 -14.00 -4.59
CA GLY A 151 20.62 -13.38 -5.48
C GLY A 151 20.05 -12.34 -6.45
N VAL A 152 18.77 -11.96 -6.31
CA VAL A 152 18.16 -10.94 -7.18
C VAL A 152 18.23 -9.56 -6.52
N GLU A 153 19.33 -8.86 -6.78
CA GLU A 153 19.56 -7.50 -6.26
C GLU A 153 18.65 -6.46 -6.96
N GLY A 154 18.11 -5.53 -6.16
CA GLY A 154 17.29 -4.41 -6.64
C GLY A 154 15.84 -4.75 -7.03
N ALA A 155 15.40 -6.01 -6.87
CA ALA A 155 14.04 -6.42 -7.20
C ALA A 155 12.95 -5.64 -6.45
N GLY A 156 13.19 -5.20 -5.21
CA GLY A 156 12.30 -4.30 -4.48
C GLY A 156 12.05 -2.99 -5.24
N SER A 157 13.11 -2.33 -5.72
CA SER A 157 13.02 -1.10 -6.54
C SER A 157 12.32 -1.33 -7.88
N ILE A 158 12.55 -2.48 -8.52
CA ILE A 158 11.84 -2.83 -9.76
C ILE A 158 10.35 -3.00 -9.46
N GLY A 159 9.99 -3.70 -8.37
CA GLY A 159 8.61 -3.83 -7.92
C GLY A 159 7.91 -2.49 -7.67
N LEU A 160 8.61 -1.55 -7.04
CA LEU A 160 8.15 -0.17 -6.89
C LEU A 160 7.89 0.53 -8.23
N THR A 161 8.75 0.27 -9.22
CA THR A 161 8.60 0.81 -10.57
C THR A 161 7.36 0.26 -11.27
N PHE A 162 7.12 -1.05 -11.19
CA PHE A 162 5.90 -1.68 -11.69
C PHE A 162 4.64 -1.10 -11.03
N ALA A 163 4.68 -0.85 -9.71
CA ALA A 163 3.58 -0.22 -9.01
C ALA A 163 3.35 1.23 -9.46
N ALA A 164 4.41 2.02 -9.66
CA ALA A 164 4.31 3.38 -10.18
C ALA A 164 3.68 3.41 -11.59
N LEU A 165 4.11 2.51 -12.48
CA LEU A 165 3.52 2.35 -13.81
C LEU A 165 2.05 1.92 -13.72
N GLY A 166 1.73 0.97 -12.84
CA GLY A 166 0.36 0.55 -12.56
C GLY A 166 -0.53 1.71 -12.11
N PHE A 167 -0.04 2.58 -11.22
CA PHE A 167 -0.77 3.77 -10.80
C PHE A 167 -0.99 4.78 -11.92
N ILE A 168 0.01 5.01 -12.78
CA ILE A 168 -0.12 5.86 -13.97
C ILE A 168 -1.21 5.28 -14.87
N LEU A 169 -1.10 4.02 -15.26
CA LEU A 169 -2.06 3.35 -16.13
C LEU A 169 -3.47 3.32 -15.54
N CYS A 170 -3.62 3.09 -14.24
CA CYS A 170 -4.91 3.13 -13.56
C CYS A 170 -5.50 4.54 -13.50
N SER A 171 -4.69 5.57 -13.25
CA SER A 171 -5.18 6.96 -13.18
C SER A 171 -5.66 7.47 -14.54
N PHE A 172 -4.88 7.24 -15.61
CA PHE A 172 -5.27 7.66 -16.97
C PHE A 172 -6.32 6.74 -17.59
N GLY A 173 -6.09 5.42 -17.50
CA GLY A 173 -6.97 4.40 -18.07
C GLY A 173 -8.31 4.29 -17.35
N GLY A 174 -8.32 4.41 -16.01
CA GLY A 174 -9.54 4.43 -15.22
C GLY A 174 -10.44 5.60 -15.59
N ILE A 175 -9.87 6.78 -15.80
CA ILE A 175 -10.64 7.96 -16.25
C ILE A 175 -11.13 7.80 -17.68
N PHE A 176 -10.33 7.19 -18.57
CA PHE A 176 -10.81 6.83 -19.90
C PHE A 176 -12.04 5.90 -19.83
N ILE A 177 -11.98 4.84 -19.02
CA ILE A 177 -13.09 3.89 -18.83
C ILE A 177 -14.31 4.58 -18.21
N ILE A 178 -14.13 5.44 -17.20
CA ILE A 178 -15.21 6.24 -16.60
C ILE A 178 -15.88 7.10 -17.68
N ASN A 179 -15.10 7.78 -18.53
CA ASN A 179 -15.66 8.62 -19.60
C ASN A 179 -16.43 7.79 -20.64
N VAL A 180 -15.95 6.58 -20.97
CA VAL A 180 -16.68 5.65 -21.83
C VAL A 180 -18.00 5.22 -21.16
N GLY A 181 -17.97 4.88 -19.88
CA GLY A 181 -19.16 4.50 -19.11
C GLY A 181 -20.19 5.64 -19.00
N LEU A 182 -19.74 6.88 -18.84
CA LEU A 182 -20.61 8.06 -18.87
C LEU A 182 -21.25 8.26 -20.25
N LYS A 183 -20.50 8.10 -21.33
CA LYS A 183 -21.03 8.21 -22.70
C LYS A 183 -22.04 7.12 -23.04
N LYS A 184 -21.85 5.92 -22.50
CA LYS A 184 -22.70 4.74 -22.74
C LYS A 184 -23.80 4.54 -21.70
N ASN A 185 -23.99 5.49 -20.77
CA ASN A 185 -24.98 5.40 -19.69
C ASN A 185 -24.85 4.12 -18.83
N TRP A 186 -23.61 3.65 -18.61
CA TRP A 186 -23.33 2.48 -17.75
C TRP A 186 -23.32 2.83 -16.25
N ILE A 187 -23.29 4.12 -15.93
CA ILE A 187 -23.14 4.62 -14.56
C ILE A 187 -24.50 5.17 -14.09
N PRO A 188 -25.05 4.70 -12.95
CA PRO A 188 -26.26 5.23 -12.36
C PRO A 188 -26.20 6.74 -12.11
N ASP A 189 -27.32 7.44 -12.30
CA ASP A 189 -27.40 8.91 -12.25
C ASP A 189 -26.89 9.52 -10.93
N GLU A 190 -27.12 8.84 -9.80
CA GLU A 190 -26.63 9.27 -8.48
C GLU A 190 -25.09 9.34 -8.44
N GLN A 191 -24.41 8.37 -9.06
CA GLN A 191 -22.96 8.31 -9.15
C GLN A 191 -22.43 9.34 -10.15
N VAL A 192 -23.18 9.60 -11.23
CA VAL A 192 -22.88 10.66 -12.18
C VAL A 192 -22.92 12.04 -11.50
N ALA A 193 -23.92 12.29 -10.64
CA ALA A 193 -24.03 13.54 -9.89
C ALA A 193 -22.83 13.74 -8.95
N PHE A 194 -22.36 12.69 -8.28
CA PHE A 194 -21.14 12.74 -7.47
C PHE A 194 -19.89 13.06 -8.29
N LEU A 195 -19.69 12.39 -9.44
CA LEU A 195 -18.54 12.62 -10.33
C LEU A 195 -18.53 14.03 -10.96
N LYS A 196 -19.73 14.59 -11.19
CA LYS A 196 -19.90 15.96 -11.73
C LYS A 196 -19.76 17.04 -10.67
N ASN A 197 -19.89 16.70 -9.39
CA ASN A 197 -19.74 17.66 -8.30
C ASN A 197 -18.33 18.28 -8.34
N LYS A 198 -18.26 19.61 -8.49
CA LYS A 198 -16.98 20.33 -8.58
C LYS A 198 -16.32 20.53 -7.22
N ASP A 199 -17.10 20.54 -6.15
CA ASP A 199 -16.62 20.86 -4.79
C ASP A 199 -15.83 19.71 -4.16
N SER A 200 -15.96 18.49 -4.67
CA SER A 200 -15.21 17.30 -4.21
C SER A 200 -13.87 17.12 -4.93
N LYS A 201 -13.66 17.77 -6.09
CA LYS A 201 -12.49 17.55 -6.97
C LYS A 201 -11.15 18.02 -6.39
N PRO A 202 -11.07 19.15 -5.65
CA PRO A 202 -9.83 19.60 -5.03
C PRO A 202 -9.31 18.65 -3.93
N GLY A 203 -10.14 17.73 -3.43
CA GLY A 203 -9.79 16.84 -2.32
C GLY A 203 -9.86 17.50 -0.94
N ILE A 204 -10.35 18.73 -0.85
CA ILE A 204 -10.55 19.47 0.40
C ILE A 204 -11.97 20.04 0.39
N HIS A 205 -12.69 19.88 1.50
CA HIS A 205 -14.00 20.48 1.65
C HIS A 205 -13.92 22.01 1.69
N PRO A 206 -14.86 22.73 1.04
CA PRO A 206 -14.87 24.19 1.07
C PRO A 206 -15.13 24.70 2.48
N LYS A 207 -14.68 25.94 2.74
CA LYS A 207 -14.91 26.62 4.02
C LYS A 207 -16.42 26.70 4.30
N GLY A 208 -16.85 26.29 5.49
CA GLY A 208 -18.26 26.30 5.89
C GLY A 208 -19.08 25.07 5.46
N ALA A 209 -18.47 24.08 4.81
CA ALA A 209 -19.15 22.82 4.51
C ALA A 209 -19.52 22.06 5.79
N LYS A 210 -20.70 21.41 5.78
CA LYS A 210 -21.08 20.47 6.84
C LYS A 210 -20.22 19.21 6.73
N LEU A 211 -19.31 19.03 7.67
CA LEU A 211 -18.40 17.88 7.73
C LEU A 211 -19.06 16.68 8.43
N LYS A 212 -18.62 15.48 8.07
CA LYS A 212 -19.01 14.24 8.75
C LYS A 212 -18.07 13.98 9.93
N ALA A 213 -18.55 13.28 10.96
CA ALA A 213 -17.69 12.77 12.03
C ALA A 213 -16.60 11.87 11.44
N GLY A 214 -15.35 12.11 11.84
CA GLY A 214 -14.19 11.36 11.36
C GLY A 214 -13.76 10.22 12.29
N SER A 215 -14.21 10.23 13.54
CA SER A 215 -13.85 9.29 14.62
C SER A 215 -14.84 9.49 15.77
N PHE A 216 -15.09 8.44 16.54
CA PHE A 216 -15.80 8.50 17.82
C PHE A 216 -14.81 8.32 18.97
N LEU A 217 -15.02 9.06 20.06
CA LEU A 217 -14.26 8.87 21.30
C LEU A 217 -14.82 7.63 22.02
N THR A 218 -13.95 6.66 22.28
CA THR A 218 -14.28 5.42 22.99
C THR A 218 -13.64 5.36 24.38
N THR A 219 -12.92 6.41 24.76
CA THR A 219 -12.20 6.54 26.02
C THR A 219 -12.41 7.93 26.60
N GLU A 220 -12.32 8.01 27.93
CA GLU A 220 -12.21 9.30 28.62
C GLU A 220 -10.78 9.83 28.44
N THR A 221 -10.66 11.03 27.88
CA THR A 221 -9.36 11.61 27.47
C THR A 221 -8.42 11.87 28.65
N GLU A 222 -8.98 12.05 29.87
CA GLU A 222 -8.20 12.16 31.10
C GLU A 222 -7.38 10.90 31.41
N ALA A 223 -7.86 9.72 31.01
CA ALA A 223 -7.15 8.46 31.21
C ALA A 223 -6.25 8.13 30.01
N ILE A 224 -6.82 8.14 28.81
CA ILE A 224 -6.09 7.90 27.56
C ILE A 224 -6.89 8.44 26.38
N ASP A 225 -6.19 9.07 25.44
CA ASP A 225 -6.82 9.50 24.19
C ASP A 225 -7.24 8.29 23.32
N THR A 226 -8.38 8.38 22.66
CA THR A 226 -8.92 7.28 21.83
C THR A 226 -8.01 6.93 20.67
N LEU A 227 -7.37 7.91 20.04
CA LEU A 227 -6.37 7.66 19.00
C LEU A 227 -5.15 6.95 19.59
N THR A 228 -4.70 7.33 20.79
CA THR A 228 -3.59 6.65 21.48
C THR A 228 -3.92 5.19 21.76
N LEU A 229 -5.12 4.89 22.28
CA LEU A 229 -5.56 3.50 22.51
C LEU A 229 -5.56 2.69 21.21
N ASN A 230 -6.21 3.21 20.17
CA ASN A 230 -6.35 2.51 18.89
C ASN A 230 -4.99 2.35 18.18
N ALA A 231 -4.14 3.38 18.19
CA ALA A 231 -2.77 3.31 17.67
C ALA A 231 -1.92 2.31 18.47
N GLY A 232 -2.08 2.27 19.79
CA GLY A 232 -1.42 1.30 20.67
C GLY A 232 -1.77 -0.14 20.29
N LEU A 233 -3.04 -0.44 20.00
CA LEU A 233 -3.45 -1.77 19.51
C LEU A 233 -2.81 -2.12 18.16
N VAL A 234 -2.69 -1.15 17.26
CA VAL A 234 -2.02 -1.35 15.96
C VAL A 234 -0.52 -1.63 16.15
N LEU A 235 0.16 -0.81 16.95
CA LEU A 235 1.59 -0.97 17.23
C LEU A 235 1.87 -2.29 17.97
N LEU A 236 0.99 -2.68 18.89
CA LEU A 236 1.08 -3.98 19.57
C LEU A 236 0.92 -5.13 18.58
N GLY A 237 -0.04 -5.07 17.67
CA GLY A 237 -0.22 -6.11 16.63
C GLY A 237 0.98 -6.20 15.69
N TYR A 238 1.56 -5.06 15.33
CA TYR A 238 2.78 -5.01 14.53
C TYR A 238 3.98 -5.61 15.28
N PHE A 239 4.18 -5.22 16.55
CA PHE A 239 5.23 -5.77 17.40
C PHE A 239 5.07 -7.27 17.61
N ALA A 240 3.84 -7.75 17.86
CA ALA A 240 3.55 -9.18 17.94
C ALA A 240 3.93 -9.92 16.65
N SER A 241 3.70 -9.31 15.48
CA SER A 241 4.07 -9.93 14.20
C SER A 241 5.58 -10.06 14.05
N PHE A 242 6.36 -9.07 14.50
CA PHE A 242 7.81 -9.14 14.56
C PHE A 242 8.28 -10.28 15.49
N LEU A 243 7.68 -10.42 16.67
CA LEU A 243 8.02 -11.51 17.61
C LEU A 243 7.70 -12.88 17.02
N VAL A 244 6.56 -13.04 16.35
CA VAL A 244 6.20 -14.29 15.66
C VAL A 244 7.19 -14.62 14.56
N LEU A 245 7.54 -13.65 13.71
CA LEU A 245 8.52 -13.85 12.63
C LEU A 245 9.89 -14.21 13.19
N LYS A 246 10.35 -13.53 14.24
CA LYS A 246 11.61 -13.85 14.92
C LYS A 246 11.60 -15.24 15.56
N GLY A 247 10.47 -15.66 16.13
CA GLY A 247 10.30 -17.01 16.65
C GLY A 247 10.31 -18.07 15.54
N LEU A 248 9.64 -17.80 14.42
CA LEU A 248 9.67 -18.69 13.24
C LEU A 248 11.06 -18.79 12.66
N ASP A 249 11.79 -17.69 12.53
CA ASP A 249 13.17 -17.64 12.07
C ASP A 249 14.07 -18.55 12.93
N PHE A 250 14.00 -18.40 14.26
CA PHE A 250 14.71 -19.27 15.20
C PHE A 250 14.32 -20.75 15.09
N LEU A 251 13.04 -21.07 14.88
CA LEU A 251 12.61 -22.45 14.73
C LEU A 251 13.04 -23.06 13.39
N LEU A 252 13.01 -22.25 12.33
CA LEU A 252 13.39 -22.67 10.99
C LEU A 252 14.91 -22.82 10.85
N SER A 253 15.72 -22.10 11.63
CA SER A 253 17.18 -22.27 11.61
C SER A 253 17.62 -23.69 12.01
N PHE A 254 16.81 -24.44 12.78
CA PHE A 254 17.08 -25.85 13.09
C PHE A 254 16.95 -26.79 11.88
N ILE A 255 16.27 -26.36 10.82
CA ILE A 255 16.12 -27.12 9.57
C ILE A 255 17.35 -26.92 8.66
N GLY A 256 18.21 -25.95 8.97
CA GLY A 256 19.38 -25.58 8.18
C GLY A 256 19.07 -24.57 7.07
N PRO A 257 19.90 -24.48 6.01
CA PRO A 257 19.83 -23.40 5.01
C PRO A 257 18.49 -23.27 4.28
N THR A 258 17.76 -24.38 4.10
CA THR A 258 16.42 -24.35 3.50
C THR A 258 15.40 -23.67 4.42
N GLY A 259 15.53 -23.86 5.74
CA GLY A 259 14.70 -23.18 6.73
C GLY A 259 14.97 -21.69 6.77
N GLU A 260 16.23 -21.26 6.73
CA GLU A 260 16.61 -19.84 6.69
C GLU A 260 16.03 -19.12 5.46
N ARG A 261 16.11 -19.73 4.27
CA ARG A 261 15.49 -19.16 3.05
C ARG A 261 13.97 -19.05 3.15
N LEU A 262 13.32 -20.00 3.84
CA LEU A 262 11.89 -19.93 4.09
C LEU A 262 11.56 -18.80 5.08
N ALA A 263 12.40 -18.59 6.10
CA ALA A 263 12.27 -17.48 7.04
C ALA A 263 12.40 -16.13 6.32
N ASP A 264 13.37 -15.96 5.43
CA ASP A 264 13.51 -14.76 4.59
C ASP A 264 12.26 -14.50 3.74
N THR A 265 11.66 -15.56 3.20
CA THR A 265 10.39 -15.47 2.46
C THR A 265 9.25 -14.99 3.37
N PHE A 266 9.20 -15.45 4.62
CA PHE A 266 8.21 -14.96 5.60
C PHE A 266 8.43 -13.50 5.99
N TRP A 267 9.67 -13.04 6.09
CA TRP A 267 9.98 -11.62 6.28
C TRP A 267 9.54 -10.77 5.09
N GLY A 268 9.71 -11.26 3.86
CA GLY A 268 9.15 -10.66 2.64
C GLY A 268 7.62 -10.56 2.64
N LEU A 269 6.97 -11.45 3.38
CA LEU A 269 5.51 -11.52 3.54
C LEU A 269 5.05 -11.04 4.93
N SER A 270 5.84 -10.24 5.64
CA SER A 270 5.56 -9.84 7.02
C SER A 270 4.21 -9.14 7.19
N PHE A 271 3.75 -8.41 6.18
CA PHE A 271 2.44 -7.77 6.17
C PHE A 271 1.28 -8.78 6.33
N ILE A 272 1.45 -10.03 5.87
CA ILE A 272 0.47 -11.11 6.09
C ILE A 272 0.44 -11.47 7.57
N PHE A 273 1.61 -11.65 8.20
CA PHE A 273 1.70 -11.91 9.64
C PHE A 273 1.15 -10.74 10.46
N ALA A 274 1.41 -9.51 10.03
CA ALA A 274 0.84 -8.30 10.62
C ALA A 274 -0.70 -8.31 10.53
N ALA A 275 -1.26 -8.66 9.37
CA ALA A 275 -2.70 -8.83 9.20
C ALA A 275 -3.27 -9.93 10.11
N LEU A 276 -2.58 -11.08 10.23
CA LEU A 276 -2.97 -12.19 11.09
C LEU A 276 -2.95 -11.78 12.58
N MET A 277 -1.94 -11.03 13.02
CA MET A 277 -1.89 -10.51 14.39
C MET A 277 -2.99 -9.49 14.67
N GLY A 278 -3.32 -8.62 13.71
CA GLY A 278 -4.48 -7.74 13.83
C GLY A 278 -5.80 -8.51 13.97
N LEU A 279 -5.96 -9.61 13.21
CA LEU A 279 -7.13 -10.49 13.35
C LEU A 279 -7.16 -11.20 14.70
N LEU A 280 -6.01 -11.68 15.17
CA LEU A 280 -5.88 -12.32 16.48
C LEU A 280 -6.26 -11.36 17.61
N LEU A 281 -5.71 -10.14 17.62
CA LEU A 281 -6.07 -9.11 18.60
C LEU A 281 -7.56 -8.80 18.58
N ARG A 282 -8.16 -8.69 17.39
CA ARG A 282 -9.60 -8.51 17.26
C ARG A 282 -10.39 -9.68 17.86
N GLN A 283 -9.94 -10.92 17.66
CA GLN A 283 -10.58 -12.09 18.27
C GLN A 283 -10.46 -12.08 19.79
N ILE A 284 -9.32 -11.68 20.35
CA ILE A 284 -9.10 -11.52 21.80
C ILE A 284 -10.05 -10.46 22.37
N LEU A 285 -10.16 -9.29 21.72
CA LEU A 285 -11.09 -8.23 22.13
C LEU A 285 -12.54 -8.69 22.08
N LYS A 286 -12.91 -9.51 21.08
CA LYS A 286 -14.24 -10.10 21.00
C LYS A 286 -14.47 -11.14 22.11
N ALA A 287 -13.49 -11.99 22.39
CA ALA A 287 -13.59 -13.03 23.42
C ALA A 287 -13.67 -12.44 24.84
N THR A 288 -13.11 -11.25 25.05
CA THR A 288 -13.12 -10.53 26.32
C THR A 288 -14.22 -9.46 26.41
N ASP A 289 -15.14 -9.39 25.43
CA ASP A 289 -16.22 -8.40 25.32
C ASP A 289 -15.77 -6.91 25.30
N ASN A 290 -14.51 -6.67 24.94
CA ASN A 290 -13.89 -5.35 24.88
C ASN A 290 -13.85 -4.75 23.47
N GLN A 291 -14.56 -5.31 22.50
CA GLN A 291 -14.58 -4.81 21.12
C GLN A 291 -15.07 -3.36 20.99
N HIS A 292 -15.84 -2.87 21.96
CA HIS A 292 -16.44 -1.53 21.96
C HIS A 292 -15.39 -0.40 22.08
N ILE A 293 -14.18 -0.70 22.55
CA ILE A 293 -13.10 0.28 22.68
C ILE A 293 -12.45 0.62 21.32
N VAL A 294 -12.65 -0.23 20.30
CA VAL A 294 -12.10 -0.05 18.96
C VAL A 294 -13.11 0.68 18.09
N ASP A 295 -12.77 1.91 17.69
CA ASP A 295 -13.57 2.68 16.76
C ASP A 295 -13.13 2.42 15.30
N ASN A 296 -14.05 1.89 14.50
CA ASN A 296 -13.82 1.64 13.08
C ASN A 296 -13.45 2.90 12.30
N MET A 297 -13.98 4.06 12.68
CA MET A 297 -13.65 5.33 12.00
C MET A 297 -12.22 5.76 12.32
N THR A 298 -11.78 5.63 13.57
CA THR A 298 -10.40 5.84 14.01
C THR A 298 -9.44 4.89 13.29
N MET A 299 -9.78 3.59 13.20
CA MET A 299 -8.98 2.62 12.45
C MET A 299 -8.89 2.98 10.96
N ASN A 300 -9.95 3.49 10.33
CA ASN A 300 -9.87 3.99 8.95
C ASN A 300 -8.86 5.13 8.79
N ARG A 301 -8.78 6.05 9.76
CA ARG A 301 -7.82 7.16 9.73
C ARG A 301 -6.38 6.67 9.93
N LEU A 302 -6.17 5.74 10.86
CA LEU A 302 -4.87 5.08 11.07
C LEU A 302 -4.42 4.33 9.80
N THR A 303 -5.30 3.53 9.19
CA THR A 303 -5.01 2.91 7.89
C THR A 303 -4.69 3.98 6.84
N GLY A 304 -5.46 5.06 6.77
CA GLY A 304 -5.24 6.16 5.83
C GLY A 304 -3.85 6.80 5.94
N ILE A 305 -3.43 7.19 7.15
CA ILE A 305 -2.11 7.80 7.34
C ILE A 305 -0.97 6.83 7.01
N PHE A 306 -1.08 5.56 7.40
CA PHE A 306 -0.05 4.57 7.07
C PHE A 306 0.04 4.32 5.57
N VAL A 307 -1.10 4.22 4.87
CA VAL A 307 -1.14 4.02 3.42
C VAL A 307 -0.61 5.24 2.66
N ASP A 308 -0.99 6.45 3.05
CA ASP A 308 -0.54 7.67 2.35
C ASP A 308 0.98 7.87 2.50
N LEU A 309 1.51 7.65 3.71
CA LEU A 309 2.95 7.68 3.95
C LEU A 309 3.66 6.55 3.20
N MET A 310 3.11 5.33 3.22
CA MET A 310 3.68 4.16 2.55
C MET A 310 3.77 4.37 1.05
N VAL A 311 2.69 4.83 0.40
CA VAL A 311 2.69 5.06 -1.06
C VAL A 311 3.68 6.15 -1.42
N ALA A 312 3.72 7.24 -0.67
CA ALA A 312 4.66 8.33 -0.93
C ALA A 312 6.13 7.87 -0.76
N SER A 313 6.45 7.15 0.32
CA SER A 313 7.79 6.63 0.56
C SER A 313 8.19 5.59 -0.48
N ALA A 314 7.28 4.69 -0.85
CA ALA A 314 7.52 3.63 -1.81
C ALA A 314 7.84 4.16 -3.20
N ILE A 315 7.08 5.14 -3.70
CA ILE A 315 7.36 5.75 -5.01
C ILE A 315 8.67 6.55 -4.97
N ALA A 316 8.94 7.25 -3.86
CA ALA A 316 10.18 7.99 -3.68
C ALA A 316 11.41 7.07 -3.52
N ALA A 317 11.23 5.83 -3.06
CA ALA A 317 12.26 4.80 -2.89
C ALA A 317 12.70 4.16 -4.22
N ILE A 318 12.04 4.47 -5.34
CA ILE A 318 12.43 3.98 -6.66
C ILE A 318 13.85 4.47 -6.98
N SER A 319 14.78 3.54 -7.14
CA SER A 319 16.15 3.82 -7.56
C SER A 319 16.25 3.91 -9.08
N ILE A 320 16.47 5.11 -9.60
CA ILE A 320 16.69 5.38 -11.03
C ILE A 320 17.96 4.65 -11.51
N VAL A 321 18.97 4.51 -10.65
CA VAL A 321 20.20 3.77 -10.98
C VAL A 321 19.89 2.30 -11.21
N VAL A 322 19.08 1.68 -10.35
CA VAL A 322 18.63 0.28 -10.54
C VAL A 322 17.82 0.16 -11.83
N ILE A 323 16.87 1.07 -12.07
CA ILE A 323 16.08 1.09 -13.32
C ILE A 323 16.99 1.10 -14.55
N LYS A 324 18.01 1.97 -14.60
CA LYS A 324 18.93 2.07 -15.75
C LYS A 324 19.70 0.77 -16.06
N ASN A 325 19.80 -0.17 -15.13
CA ASN A 325 20.45 -1.45 -15.38
C ASN A 325 19.51 -2.46 -16.09
N TYR A 326 18.21 -2.19 -16.12
CA TYR A 326 17.17 -3.05 -16.70
C TYR A 326 16.51 -2.48 -17.97
N TRP A 327 16.76 -1.21 -18.32
CA TRP A 327 16.28 -0.53 -19.52
C TRP A 327 17.44 0.06 -20.32
#